data_AF-D8LX64-F1
#
_entry.id   AF-D8LX64-F1
#
_cell.length_a   1.000
_cell.length_b   1.000
_cell.length_c   1.000
_cell.angle_alpha   90.00
_cell.angle_beta   90.00
_cell.angle_gamma   90.00
#
_symmetry.space_group_name_H-M   'P 1'
#
loop_
_entity.id
_entity.type
_entity.pdbx_description
1 polymer ?
#
loop_
_entity_poly.entity_id
_entity_poly.type
_entity_poly.pdbx_seq_one_letter_code
_entity_poly.pdbx_strand_id
1 'polypeptide(L)'
;MVQTPGVFGVLELTNASGLKTLFVGSRACQCVGELNLNAPELESVHFGKESFRDASILRISTAFMKTASEGSMVVEDDAFPTASLLVEVPMTYLKTMEIGRNCFQLSPTFCFQMFPSVQSVILGDGSFTSTTLFPLIAQKEGDFKEVSNPSVNCFAAGLSSLRRVSFGKDCFHCGPLLEFRNLVELERISFPEGAFPSVTILIFQSRAWRPGAL
;
A
#
# COMPACT_ATOMS: atom_id res chain seq x y z
N MET A 1 10.10 -7.98 -29.75
CA MET A 1 8.95 -7.27 -30.35
C MET A 1 8.79 -5.99 -29.55
N VAL A 2 8.92 -4.84 -30.20
CA VAL A 2 8.72 -3.55 -29.55
C VAL A 2 7.21 -3.40 -29.38
N GLN A 3 6.74 -3.46 -28.14
CA GLN A 3 5.35 -3.13 -27.81
C GLN A 3 5.15 -1.67 -28.20
N THR A 4 4.35 -1.44 -29.23
CA THR A 4 3.76 -0.13 -29.49
C THR A 4 3.09 0.37 -28.21
N PRO A 5 3.23 1.65 -27.82
CA PRO A 5 2.49 2.19 -26.68
C PRO A 5 1.01 2.14 -27.06
N GLY A 6 0.32 1.08 -26.63
CA GLY A 6 -1.11 0.96 -26.79
C GLY A 6 -1.76 2.11 -26.05
N VAL A 7 -2.76 2.73 -26.65
CA VAL A 7 -3.65 3.64 -25.92
C VAL A 7 -4.36 2.79 -24.88
N PHE A 8 -3.86 2.81 -23.64
CA PHE A 8 -4.50 2.09 -22.56
C PHE A 8 -5.74 2.86 -22.10
N GLY A 9 -6.82 2.12 -21.82
CA GLY A 9 -8.05 2.73 -21.33
C GLY A 9 -7.89 3.26 -19.92
N VAL A 10 -8.65 4.30 -19.56
CA VAL A 10 -8.75 4.80 -18.18
C VAL A 10 -10.11 4.38 -17.63
N LEU A 11 -10.11 3.76 -16.44
CA LEU A 11 -11.31 3.57 -15.64
C LEU A 11 -11.31 4.61 -14.53
N GLU A 12 -12.31 5.48 -14.55
CA GLU A 12 -12.42 6.57 -13.59
C GLU A 12 -13.77 6.50 -12.87
N LEU A 13 -13.72 6.45 -11.53
CA LEU A 13 -14.88 6.59 -10.67
C LEU A 13 -14.76 7.94 -9.97
N THR A 14 -15.52 8.92 -10.44
CA THR A 14 -15.52 10.29 -9.91
C THR A 14 -16.75 10.57 -9.06
N ASN A 15 -16.52 11.12 -7.86
CA ASN A 15 -17.56 11.56 -6.93
C ASN A 15 -18.64 10.48 -6.69
N ALA A 16 -18.22 9.21 -6.62
CA ALA A 16 -19.12 8.08 -6.44
C ALA A 16 -19.53 7.94 -4.96
N SER A 17 -20.22 8.95 -4.43
CA SER A 17 -20.59 9.07 -3.01
C SER A 17 -21.57 8.00 -2.52
N GLY A 18 -22.24 7.28 -3.41
CA GLY A 18 -23.09 6.13 -3.03
C GLY A 18 -22.36 4.78 -3.04
N LEU A 19 -21.11 4.73 -3.53
CA LEU A 19 -20.41 3.47 -3.74
C LEU A 19 -19.68 3.02 -2.48
N LYS A 20 -20.26 2.04 -1.79
CA LYS A 20 -19.68 1.42 -0.57
C LYS A 20 -18.75 0.26 -0.87
N THR A 21 -18.97 -0.45 -1.96
CA THR A 21 -18.19 -1.64 -2.31
C THR A 21 -17.83 -1.60 -3.78
N LEU A 22 -16.55 -1.81 -4.08
CA LEU A 22 -16.06 -2.05 -5.43
C LEU A 22 -15.54 -3.48 -5.51
N PHE A 23 -16.18 -4.28 -6.37
CA PHE A 23 -15.72 -5.62 -6.70
C PHE A 23 -15.34 -5.66 -8.17
N VAL A 24 -14.10 -6.04 -8.45
CA VAL A 24 -13.59 -6.29 -9.79
C VAL A 24 -13.22 -7.75 -9.88
N GLY A 25 -13.89 -8.51 -10.75
CA GLY A 25 -13.65 -9.94 -10.89
C GLY A 25 -12.27 -10.30 -11.47
N SER A 26 -11.90 -11.57 -11.38
CA SER A 26 -10.65 -12.07 -11.95
C SER A 26 -10.57 -11.79 -13.46
N ARG A 27 -9.40 -11.36 -13.93
CA ARG A 27 -9.13 -10.98 -15.34
C ARG A 27 -10.02 -9.87 -15.88
N ALA A 28 -10.73 -9.13 -15.04
CA ALA A 28 -11.46 -7.95 -15.47
C ALA A 28 -10.49 -6.77 -15.69
N CYS A 29 -10.88 -5.84 -16.57
CA CYS A 29 -10.15 -4.60 -16.83
C CYS A 29 -8.67 -4.82 -17.25
N GLN A 30 -8.34 -5.95 -17.89
CA GLN A 30 -6.94 -6.28 -18.22
C GLN A 30 -6.23 -5.25 -19.08
N CYS A 31 -6.96 -4.60 -19.99
CA CYS A 31 -6.42 -3.58 -20.91
C CYS A 31 -6.58 -2.14 -20.38
N VAL A 32 -7.05 -1.97 -19.14
CA VAL A 32 -7.15 -0.66 -18.50
C VAL A 32 -5.76 -0.30 -17.97
N GLY A 33 -5.22 0.82 -18.43
CA GLY A 33 -3.89 1.32 -18.06
C GLY A 33 -3.91 2.10 -16.76
N GLU A 34 -5.01 2.79 -16.46
CA GLU A 34 -5.12 3.61 -15.26
C GLU A 34 -6.47 3.41 -14.59
N LEU A 35 -6.44 3.22 -13.27
CA LEU A 35 -7.61 3.25 -12.42
C LEU A 35 -7.54 4.44 -11.48
N ASN A 36 -8.49 5.36 -11.61
CA ASN A 36 -8.67 6.51 -10.72
C ASN A 36 -9.93 6.32 -9.86
N LEU A 37 -9.75 6.19 -8.55
CA LEU A 37 -10.82 5.97 -7.58
C LEU A 37 -11.06 7.20 -6.71
N ASN A 38 -12.23 7.81 -6.89
CA ASN A 38 -12.79 8.84 -6.02
C ASN A 38 -14.24 8.47 -5.60
N ALA A 39 -14.33 7.59 -4.61
CA ALA A 39 -15.54 7.19 -3.90
C ALA A 39 -15.38 7.47 -2.38
N PRO A 40 -15.89 8.60 -1.87
CA PRO A 40 -15.69 9.01 -0.46
C PRO A 40 -16.29 8.06 0.58
N GLU A 41 -17.36 7.35 0.23
CA GLU A 41 -18.06 6.41 1.12
C GLU A 41 -17.65 4.95 0.88
N LEU A 42 -16.53 4.72 0.17
CA LEU A 42 -16.05 3.37 -0.10
C LEU A 42 -15.64 2.71 1.21
N GLU A 43 -16.06 1.48 1.42
CA GLU A 43 -15.79 0.71 2.64
C GLU A 43 -14.92 -0.50 2.31
N SER A 44 -15.18 -1.15 1.16
CA SER A 44 -14.45 -2.33 0.73
C SER A 44 -14.09 -2.28 -0.75
N VAL A 45 -12.85 -2.65 -1.06
CA VAL A 45 -12.40 -2.87 -2.44
C VAL A 45 -11.82 -4.26 -2.60
N HIS A 46 -12.22 -4.93 -3.66
CA HIS A 46 -11.69 -6.23 -4.04
C HIS A 46 -11.33 -6.23 -5.53
N PHE A 47 -10.07 -6.52 -5.80
CA PHE A 47 -9.53 -6.73 -7.14
C PHE A 47 -9.15 -8.20 -7.29
N GLY A 48 -9.87 -8.90 -8.15
CA GLY A 48 -9.68 -10.33 -8.39
C GLY A 48 -8.39 -10.62 -9.16
N LYS A 49 -7.99 -11.89 -9.12
CA LYS A 49 -6.76 -12.39 -9.74
C LYS A 49 -6.57 -11.91 -11.18
N GLU A 50 -5.37 -11.48 -11.54
CA GLU A 50 -5.01 -11.01 -12.90
C GLU A 50 -5.87 -9.83 -13.43
N SER A 51 -6.57 -9.10 -12.55
CA SER A 51 -7.26 -7.87 -12.95
C SER A 51 -6.26 -6.73 -13.17
N PHE A 52 -6.59 -5.78 -14.05
CA PHE A 52 -5.74 -4.62 -14.35
C PHE A 52 -4.28 -4.99 -14.70
N ARG A 53 -4.11 -6.06 -15.48
CA ARG A 53 -2.80 -6.61 -15.81
C ARG A 53 -1.89 -5.60 -16.52
N ASP A 54 -2.46 -4.79 -17.40
CA ASP A 54 -1.72 -3.77 -18.16
C ASP A 54 -1.72 -2.40 -17.44
N ALA A 55 -2.25 -2.33 -16.22
CA ALA A 55 -2.29 -1.06 -15.49
C ALA A 55 -0.90 -0.62 -15.05
N SER A 56 -0.62 0.65 -15.30
CA SER A 56 0.55 1.36 -14.80
C SER A 56 0.24 2.13 -13.52
N ILE A 57 -1.03 2.48 -13.27
CA ILE A 57 -1.42 3.32 -12.12
C ILE A 57 -2.73 2.82 -11.49
N LEU A 58 -2.71 2.69 -10.16
CA LEU A 58 -3.89 2.71 -9.31
C LEU A 58 -3.81 3.96 -8.43
N ARG A 59 -4.67 4.95 -8.69
CA ARG A 59 -4.80 6.16 -7.89
C ARG A 59 -6.04 6.08 -7.02
N ILE A 60 -5.88 6.32 -5.73
CA ILE A 60 -6.97 6.37 -4.76
C ILE A 60 -6.96 7.75 -4.10
N SER A 61 -7.95 8.55 -4.48
CA SER A 61 -8.14 9.94 -4.06
C SER A 61 -9.34 10.07 -3.10
N THR A 62 -9.60 9.03 -2.31
CA THR A 62 -10.78 8.95 -1.44
C THR A 62 -10.45 9.34 -0.01
N ALA A 63 -11.07 10.42 0.48
CA ALA A 63 -11.25 10.62 1.90
C ALA A 63 -12.35 9.68 2.37
N PHE A 64 -12.00 8.50 2.92
CA PHE A 64 -12.97 7.61 3.55
C PHE A 64 -13.74 8.42 4.60
N MET A 65 -15.03 8.67 4.39
CA MET A 65 -15.87 9.40 5.32
C MET A 65 -16.66 8.43 6.22
N LYS A 66 -16.63 8.78 7.51
CA LYS A 66 -17.26 8.17 8.70
C LYS A 66 -18.52 7.33 8.44
N THR A 67 -18.42 6.02 8.19
CA THR A 67 -19.53 5.11 8.55
C THR A 67 -19.14 3.66 8.86
N ALA A 68 -18.08 3.11 8.27
CA ALA A 68 -17.78 1.68 8.42
C ALA A 68 -16.75 1.37 9.51
N SER A 69 -17.10 0.44 10.40
CA SER A 69 -16.22 -0.08 11.45
C SER A 69 -15.11 -1.01 10.92
N GLU A 70 -15.17 -1.45 9.66
CA GLU A 70 -14.40 -2.59 9.14
C GLU A 70 -13.95 -2.44 7.67
N GLY A 71 -13.30 -1.33 7.30
CA GLY A 71 -12.84 -1.16 5.92
C GLY A 71 -11.83 -2.24 5.49
N SER A 72 -11.93 -2.71 4.25
CA SER A 72 -11.05 -3.76 3.71
C SER A 72 -10.57 -3.48 2.29
N MET A 73 -9.31 -3.84 2.01
CA MET A 73 -8.72 -3.79 0.68
C MET A 73 -8.09 -5.14 0.37
N VAL A 74 -8.59 -5.78 -0.68
CA VAL A 74 -8.09 -7.06 -1.17
C VAL A 74 -7.64 -6.90 -2.61
N VAL A 75 -6.39 -7.23 -2.88
CA VAL A 75 -5.82 -7.33 -4.23
C VAL A 75 -5.31 -8.75 -4.36
N GLU A 76 -5.94 -9.58 -5.20
CA GLU A 76 -5.51 -10.96 -5.41
C GLU A 76 -4.27 -11.06 -6.29
N ASP A 77 -3.70 -12.27 -6.37
CA ASP A 77 -2.50 -12.59 -7.12
C ASP A 77 -2.51 -12.02 -8.55
N ASP A 78 -1.37 -11.49 -8.97
CA ASP A 78 -1.10 -10.95 -10.31
C ASP A 78 -2.02 -9.78 -10.74
N ALA A 79 -2.80 -9.21 -9.83
CA ALA A 79 -3.52 -7.97 -10.08
C ALA A 79 -2.57 -6.76 -9.96
N PHE A 80 -2.70 -5.79 -10.86
CA PHE A 80 -1.82 -4.61 -10.91
C PHE A 80 -0.31 -4.95 -10.86
N PRO A 81 0.20 -5.88 -11.68
CA PRO A 81 1.53 -6.44 -11.48
C PRO A 81 2.62 -5.37 -11.58
N THR A 82 2.48 -4.46 -12.54
CA THR A 82 3.42 -3.36 -12.81
C THR A 82 2.91 -2.00 -12.36
N ALA A 83 1.77 -1.93 -11.67
CA ALA A 83 1.17 -0.64 -11.36
C ALA A 83 1.86 0.05 -10.17
N SER A 84 1.87 1.37 -10.18
CA SER A 84 2.13 2.19 -9.01
C SER A 84 0.85 2.39 -8.20
N LEU A 85 0.90 2.13 -6.90
CA LEU A 85 -0.19 2.42 -5.96
C LEU A 85 -0.01 3.83 -5.39
N LEU A 86 -0.86 4.75 -5.81
CA LEU A 86 -0.85 6.15 -5.38
C LEU A 86 -2.05 6.41 -4.49
N VAL A 87 -1.82 6.61 -3.20
CA VAL A 87 -2.86 7.03 -2.25
C VAL A 87 -2.62 8.49 -1.91
N GLU A 88 -3.61 9.34 -2.18
CA GLU A 88 -3.49 10.79 -1.99
C GLU A 88 -4.05 11.28 -0.66
N VAL A 89 -4.98 10.51 -0.07
CA VAL A 89 -5.65 10.84 1.19
C VAL A 89 -5.56 9.66 2.15
N PRO A 90 -5.21 9.87 3.44
CA PRO A 90 -5.11 8.78 4.40
C PRO A 90 -6.42 7.99 4.55
N MET A 91 -6.35 6.68 4.38
CA MET A 91 -7.44 5.72 4.58
C MET A 91 -7.64 5.41 6.06
N THR A 92 -8.22 6.37 6.78
CA THR A 92 -8.40 6.33 8.24
C THR A 92 -9.41 5.28 8.73
N TYR A 93 -10.08 4.55 7.84
CA TYR A 93 -11.06 3.50 8.20
C TYR A 93 -10.65 2.10 7.72
N LEU A 94 -9.58 1.99 6.92
CA LEU A 94 -9.09 0.70 6.46
C LEU A 94 -8.52 -0.09 7.64
N LYS A 95 -9.10 -1.26 7.92
CA LYS A 95 -8.67 -2.17 9.01
C LYS A 95 -7.84 -3.33 8.50
N THR A 96 -8.15 -3.82 7.31
CA THR A 96 -7.47 -4.95 6.70
C THR A 96 -6.97 -4.60 5.31
N MET A 97 -5.74 -5.00 5.02
CA MET A 97 -5.14 -4.90 3.70
C MET A 97 -4.48 -6.23 3.36
N GLU A 98 -4.92 -6.83 2.27
CA GLU A 98 -4.38 -8.06 1.73
C GLU A 98 -3.98 -7.83 0.29
N ILE A 99 -2.67 -7.91 0.03
CA ILE A 99 -2.10 -7.80 -1.30
C ILE A 99 -1.50 -9.15 -1.65
N GLY A 100 -1.91 -9.71 -2.78
CA GLY A 100 -1.49 -11.00 -3.29
C GLY A 100 -0.09 -10.98 -3.90
N ARG A 101 0.26 -12.08 -4.54
CA ARG A 101 1.56 -12.28 -5.17
C ARG A 101 1.74 -11.41 -6.40
N ASN A 102 2.96 -10.97 -6.65
CA ASN A 102 3.37 -10.20 -7.83
C ASN A 102 2.59 -8.90 -8.06
N CYS A 103 1.97 -8.33 -7.03
CA CYS A 103 1.23 -7.06 -7.16
C CYS A 103 2.15 -5.86 -6.89
N PHE A 104 1.93 -4.76 -7.61
CA PHE A 104 2.61 -3.47 -7.41
C PHE A 104 4.15 -3.54 -7.45
N GLN A 105 4.70 -4.42 -8.30
CA GLN A 105 6.14 -4.66 -8.38
C GLN A 105 6.94 -3.40 -8.70
N LEU A 106 6.36 -2.49 -9.48
CA LEU A 106 6.97 -1.23 -9.90
C LEU A 106 6.40 -0.01 -9.16
N SER A 107 5.85 -0.16 -7.96
CA SER A 107 5.35 0.98 -7.18
C SER A 107 6.50 1.65 -6.42
N PRO A 108 7.13 2.73 -6.92
CA PRO A 108 8.33 3.28 -6.28
C PRO A 108 8.03 3.88 -4.91
N THR A 109 6.80 4.35 -4.72
CA THR A 109 6.30 4.99 -3.51
C THR A 109 5.20 4.11 -2.90
N PHE A 110 5.44 3.57 -1.71
CA PHE A 110 4.39 2.98 -0.88
C PHE A 110 4.59 3.51 0.54
N CYS A 111 3.52 3.99 1.16
CA CYS A 111 3.60 4.63 2.47
C CYS A 111 2.51 4.11 3.40
N PHE A 112 2.94 3.40 4.44
CA PHE A 112 2.06 2.88 5.48
C PHE A 112 1.31 3.96 6.27
N GLN A 113 1.81 5.21 6.29
CA GLN A 113 1.11 6.34 6.94
C GLN A 113 -0.21 6.69 6.27
N MET A 114 -0.40 6.28 5.01
CA MET A 114 -1.68 6.43 4.32
C MET A 114 -2.74 5.45 4.85
N PHE A 115 -2.41 4.55 5.78
CA PHE A 115 -3.32 3.56 6.35
C PHE A 115 -3.24 3.54 7.90
N PRO A 116 -3.49 4.67 8.60
CA PRO A 116 -3.21 4.81 10.03
C PRO A 116 -4.05 3.91 10.95
N SER A 117 -5.18 3.42 10.44
CA SER A 117 -6.12 2.56 11.18
C SER A 117 -5.94 1.07 10.90
N VAL A 118 -4.98 0.69 10.04
CA VAL A 118 -4.82 -0.70 9.62
C VAL A 118 -4.37 -1.55 10.81
N GLN A 119 -5.02 -2.69 10.98
CA GLN A 119 -4.78 -3.65 12.06
C GLN A 119 -4.13 -4.92 11.55
N SER A 120 -4.42 -5.30 10.30
CA SER A 120 -3.91 -6.52 9.67
C SER A 120 -3.41 -6.21 8.27
N VAL A 121 -2.13 -6.49 8.02
CA VAL A 121 -1.51 -6.35 6.70
C VAL A 121 -0.93 -7.70 6.27
N ILE A 122 -1.30 -8.14 5.08
CA ILE A 122 -0.73 -9.32 4.41
C ILE A 122 -0.22 -8.88 3.05
N LEU A 123 1.04 -9.16 2.77
CA LEU A 123 1.68 -8.89 1.49
C LEU A 123 2.21 -10.20 0.92
N GLY A 124 1.81 -10.54 -0.30
CA GLY A 124 2.16 -11.79 -0.97
C GLY A 124 3.54 -11.74 -1.62
N ASP A 125 4.03 -12.92 -1.99
CA ASP A 125 5.35 -13.10 -2.58
C ASP A 125 5.59 -12.20 -3.79
N GLY A 126 6.77 -11.59 -3.87
CA GLY A 126 7.16 -10.73 -4.99
C GLY A 126 6.28 -9.49 -5.15
N SER A 127 5.52 -9.08 -4.13
CA SER A 127 4.85 -7.77 -4.11
C SER A 127 5.82 -6.66 -3.71
N PHE A 128 5.62 -5.45 -4.25
CA PHE A 128 6.44 -4.28 -3.92
C PHE A 128 7.97 -4.48 -4.10
N THR A 129 8.36 -5.28 -5.09
CA THR A 129 9.77 -5.68 -5.32
C THR A 129 10.69 -4.53 -5.68
N SER A 130 10.19 -3.51 -6.39
CA SER A 130 10.96 -2.32 -6.79
C SER A 130 10.52 -1.07 -6.03
N THR A 131 9.77 -1.25 -4.95
CA THR A 131 9.38 -0.16 -4.08
C THR A 131 10.57 0.38 -3.32
N THR A 132 10.53 1.65 -2.96
CA THR A 132 11.32 2.22 -1.87
C THR A 132 10.33 2.80 -0.87
N LEU A 133 10.32 2.32 0.37
CA LEU A 133 9.46 2.93 1.37
C LEU A 133 10.09 4.28 1.72
N PHE A 134 9.39 5.38 1.50
CA PHE A 134 9.91 6.70 1.85
C PHE A 134 9.52 7.08 3.28
N PRO A 135 10.44 7.67 4.07
CA PRO A 135 10.08 8.37 5.29
C PRO A 135 9.29 9.63 4.94
N LEU A 136 7.96 9.57 5.00
CA LEU A 136 7.18 10.78 5.24
C LEU A 136 7.31 11.10 6.74
N ILE A 137 8.12 12.10 7.07
CA ILE A 137 8.20 12.58 8.45
C ILE A 137 6.97 13.46 8.65
N ALA A 138 5.91 12.90 9.24
CA ALA A 138 4.75 13.67 9.68
C ALA A 138 5.21 14.62 10.81
N GLN A 139 5.45 15.89 10.48
CA GLN A 139 5.73 16.93 11.47
C GLN A 139 4.45 17.36 12.20
N LYS A 140 3.27 17.02 11.67
CA LYS A 140 1.95 17.14 12.30
C LYS A 140 0.92 16.29 11.53
N GLU A 141 -0.16 15.92 12.20
CA GLU A 141 -1.34 15.31 11.60
C GLU A 141 -1.85 16.22 10.47
N GLY A 142 -1.74 15.78 9.21
CA GLY A 142 -2.23 16.51 8.04
C GLY A 142 -1.19 17.32 7.23
N ASP A 143 0.11 17.27 7.54
CA ASP A 143 1.14 17.96 6.75
C ASP A 143 2.13 16.94 6.15
N PHE A 144 1.82 16.43 4.95
CA PHE A 144 2.68 15.50 4.21
C PHE A 144 3.60 16.30 3.29
N LYS A 145 4.86 16.49 3.69
CA LYS A 145 5.91 16.96 2.77
C LYS A 145 6.74 15.77 2.32
N GLU A 146 6.75 15.56 1.01
CA GLU A 146 7.65 14.62 0.33
C GLU A 146 9.10 15.06 0.60
N VAL A 147 9.79 14.35 1.49
CA VAL A 147 11.22 14.58 1.71
C VAL A 147 11.96 13.75 0.65
N SER A 148 12.19 14.38 -0.49
CA SER A 148 13.08 13.86 -1.54
C SER A 148 14.53 13.93 -1.06
N ASN A 149 15.05 12.87 -0.42
CA ASN A 149 16.51 12.68 -0.29
C ASN A 149 16.88 11.17 -0.31
N PRO A 150 17.86 10.72 -1.11
CA PRO A 150 17.95 9.36 -1.66
C PRO A 150 19.01 8.48 -0.98
N SER A 151 18.84 8.24 0.32
CA SER A 151 19.55 7.14 1.00
C SER A 151 18.51 6.08 1.31
N VAL A 152 18.59 4.94 0.63
CA VAL A 152 17.59 3.87 0.53
C VAL A 152 17.23 3.26 1.90
N ASN A 153 16.45 3.99 2.69
CA ASN A 153 16.02 3.62 4.03
C ASN A 153 14.50 3.65 4.06
N CYS A 154 13.94 2.50 4.41
CA CYS A 154 12.52 2.29 4.49
C CYS A 154 11.96 2.62 5.86
N PHE A 155 10.96 3.49 5.92
CA PHE A 155 10.40 3.96 7.18
C PHE A 155 8.87 3.93 7.16
N ALA A 156 8.31 3.22 8.13
CA ALA A 156 6.89 3.18 8.42
C ALA A 156 6.66 3.64 9.86
N ALA A 157 6.13 4.84 10.05
CA ALA A 157 5.71 5.35 11.37
C ALA A 157 4.19 5.52 11.43
N GLY A 158 3.65 5.66 12.64
CA GLY A 158 2.23 5.94 12.84
C GLY A 158 1.32 4.71 12.79
N LEU A 159 1.87 3.50 12.85
CA LEU A 159 1.14 2.24 12.81
C LEU A 159 0.69 1.78 14.21
N SER A 160 0.11 2.68 15.01
CA SER A 160 -0.29 2.37 16.40
C SER A 160 -1.41 1.34 16.49
N SER A 161 -2.23 1.21 15.45
CA SER A 161 -3.32 0.24 15.38
C SER A 161 -2.87 -1.14 14.87
N LEU A 162 -1.66 -1.26 14.34
CA LEU A 162 -1.21 -2.47 13.65
C LEU A 162 -1.00 -3.61 14.66
N ARG A 163 -1.77 -4.69 14.50
CA ARG A 163 -1.73 -5.89 15.35
C ARG A 163 -1.03 -7.05 14.68
N ARG A 164 -1.20 -7.20 13.36
CA ARG A 164 -0.66 -8.33 12.60
C ARG A 164 -0.06 -7.83 11.31
N VAL A 165 1.17 -8.25 11.03
CA VAL A 165 1.82 -8.05 9.74
C VAL A 165 2.47 -9.33 9.26
N SER A 166 2.21 -9.68 8.01
CA SER A 166 2.82 -10.82 7.33
C SER A 166 3.37 -10.35 6.00
N PHE A 167 4.63 -10.67 5.76
CA PHE A 167 5.30 -10.41 4.49
C PHE A 167 5.39 -11.69 3.67
N GLY A 168 5.50 -11.56 2.36
CA GLY A 168 5.78 -12.65 1.44
C GLY A 168 7.29 -12.76 1.19
N LYS A 169 7.68 -13.82 0.49
CA LYS A 169 9.04 -13.96 -0.02
C LYS A 169 9.36 -12.83 -1.01
N ASP A 170 10.62 -12.38 -1.06
CA ASP A 170 11.11 -11.37 -2.01
C ASP A 170 10.32 -10.04 -1.99
N CYS A 171 9.61 -9.76 -0.89
CA CYS A 171 8.98 -8.46 -0.67
C CYS A 171 10.03 -7.41 -0.33
N PHE A 172 9.85 -6.20 -0.84
CA PHE A 172 10.64 -5.02 -0.49
C PHE A 172 12.16 -5.22 -0.64
N HIS A 173 12.69 -5.16 -1.87
CA HIS A 173 14.15 -5.09 -2.13
C HIS A 173 14.78 -3.74 -1.73
N CYS A 174 14.22 -3.10 -0.71
CA CYS A 174 14.35 -1.69 -0.48
C CYS A 174 15.55 -1.36 0.42
N GLY A 175 16.75 -1.41 -0.13
CA GLY A 175 17.96 -0.93 0.57
C GLY A 175 18.26 -1.61 1.91
N PRO A 176 19.31 -1.14 2.61
CA PRO A 176 19.80 -1.83 3.80
C PRO A 176 18.90 -1.68 5.03
N LEU A 177 18.05 -0.66 5.15
CA LEU A 177 17.28 -0.39 6.37
C LEU A 177 15.78 -0.48 6.13
N LEU A 178 15.09 -1.26 6.96
CA LEU A 178 13.65 -1.27 7.09
C LEU A 178 13.24 -1.03 8.54
N GLU A 179 12.43 0.00 8.77
CA GLU A 179 12.08 0.45 10.10
C GLU A 179 10.57 0.69 10.25
N PHE A 180 9.97 0.00 11.23
CA PHE A 180 8.61 0.21 11.69
C PHE A 180 8.62 0.80 13.10
N ARG A 181 7.92 1.92 13.31
CA ARG A 181 7.83 2.61 14.62
C ARG A 181 6.38 2.82 15.07
N ASN A 182 6.24 3.09 16.37
CA ASN A 182 4.96 3.32 17.05
C ASN A 182 4.01 2.12 16.99
N LEU A 183 4.56 0.91 17.06
CA LEU A 183 3.83 -0.36 16.96
C LEU A 183 3.30 -0.80 18.33
N VAL A 184 2.44 0.01 18.94
CA VAL A 184 1.99 -0.19 20.33
C VAL A 184 1.14 -1.45 20.49
N GLU A 185 0.29 -1.75 19.51
CA GLU A 185 -0.67 -2.85 19.54
C GLU A 185 -0.16 -4.13 18.82
N LEU A 186 1.11 -4.18 18.41
CA LEU A 186 1.60 -5.25 17.55
C LEU A 186 1.68 -6.59 18.29
N GLU A 187 0.90 -7.57 17.82
CA GLU A 187 0.76 -8.90 18.41
C GLU A 187 1.52 -9.96 17.63
N ARG A 188 1.54 -9.87 16.30
CA ARG A 188 2.16 -10.87 15.43
C ARG A 188 2.90 -10.24 14.26
N ILE A 189 4.11 -10.74 14.03
CA ILE A 189 4.92 -10.46 12.85
C ILE A 189 5.33 -11.81 12.25
N SER A 190 5.19 -11.98 10.94
CA SER A 190 5.64 -13.17 10.24
C SER A 190 6.61 -12.83 9.11
N PHE A 191 7.72 -13.57 9.08
CA PHE A 191 8.75 -13.51 8.05
C PHE A 191 8.87 -14.91 7.41
N PRO A 192 8.42 -15.10 6.16
CA PRO A 192 8.67 -16.35 5.45
C PRO A 192 10.14 -16.44 5.03
N GLU A 193 10.54 -17.65 4.60
CA GLU A 193 11.83 -17.87 3.99
C GLU A 193 12.05 -16.94 2.79
N GLY A 194 13.16 -16.20 2.79
CA GLY A 194 13.51 -15.27 1.70
C GLY A 194 12.78 -13.92 1.75
N ALA A 195 12.14 -13.55 2.86
CA ALA A 195 11.68 -12.18 3.05
C ALA A 195 12.88 -11.20 3.14
N PHE A 196 12.76 -10.03 2.49
CA PHE A 196 13.71 -8.92 2.60
C PHE A 196 15.18 -9.25 2.26
N PRO A 197 15.49 -9.82 1.08
CA PRO A 197 16.85 -10.32 0.81
C PRO A 197 17.92 -9.22 0.73
N SER A 198 17.52 -7.95 0.63
CA SER A 198 18.43 -6.79 0.57
C SER A 198 18.51 -6.00 1.88
N VAL A 199 17.67 -6.30 2.87
CA VAL A 199 17.63 -5.56 4.14
C VAL A 199 18.68 -6.13 5.08
N THR A 200 19.57 -5.25 5.57
CA THR A 200 20.63 -5.60 6.53
C THR A 200 20.32 -5.14 7.95
N ILE A 201 19.42 -4.16 8.10
CA ILE A 201 18.99 -3.60 9.37
C ILE A 201 17.46 -3.58 9.37
N LEU A 202 16.87 -4.31 10.31
CA LEU A 202 15.42 -4.38 10.50
C LEU A 202 15.06 -3.90 11.90
N ILE A 203 14.24 -2.85 11.99
CA ILE A 203 13.86 -2.22 13.26
C ILE A 203 12.35 -2.28 13.43
N PHE A 204 11.88 -2.84 14.55
CA PHE A 204 10.50 -2.76 15.01
C PHE A 204 10.48 -2.12 16.40
N GLN A 205 9.82 -0.96 16.52
CA GLN A 205 9.77 -0.19 17.76
C GLN A 205 8.34 0.10 18.18
N SER A 206 8.02 -0.25 19.43
CA SER A 206 6.69 0.01 20.00
C SER A 206 6.50 1.45 20.47
N ARG A 207 7.57 2.18 20.82
CA ARG A 207 7.45 3.54 21.36
C ARG A 207 7.35 4.60 20.26
N ALA A 208 6.52 5.62 20.50
CA ALA A 208 6.47 6.83 19.69
C ALA A 208 7.84 7.52 19.69
N TRP A 209 8.37 7.81 18.50
CA TRP A 209 9.57 8.62 18.35
C TRP A 209 9.31 10.02 18.91
N ARG A 210 10.12 10.45 19.89
CA ARG A 210 10.16 11.84 20.34
C ARG A 210 11.33 12.53 19.62
N PRO A 211 11.09 13.52 18.75
CA PRO A 211 12.18 14.36 18.26
C PRO A 211 12.87 15.01 19.47
N GLY A 212 14.18 14.79 19.64
CA GLY A 212 15.01 15.49 20.64
C GLY A 212 15.45 14.71 21.88
N ALA A 213 15.42 13.37 21.89
CA ALA A 213 16.00 12.56 22.96
C ALA A 213 17.41 12.06 22.60
N LEU A 214 18.37 12.97 22.50
CA LEU A 214 19.81 12.76 22.74
C LEU A 214 20.37 14.04 23.37
#